data_AF-A0A0D1WQ88-F1
#
_entry.id   AF-A0A0D1WQ88-F1
#
_cell.length_a   1.000
_cell.length_b   1.000
_cell.length_c   1.000
_cell.angle_alpha   90.00
_cell.angle_beta   90.00
_cell.angle_gamma   90.00
#
_symmetry.space_group_name_H-M   'P 1'
#
loop_
_entity.id
_entity.type
_entity.pdbx_description
1 polymer ?
#
loop_
_entity_poly.entity_id
_entity_poly.type
_entity_poly.pdbx_seq_one_letter_code
_entity_poly.pdbx_strand_id
1 'polypeptide(L)'
;MDETFEGRVLVIANRLPITIKEVQEGDFEYNISSGGLVSGLRSLAKAVDFKWFGWPGIDIHRNDKDKVTHDLAEKYNAYPIFLPEDLAQRHYNGFSNSVLWPLLHRMPDKVGAEESWSKAYQEVNEIFADNIVPYVEDGDIVWVHDYHLLLLPGILRARLGKKKNLRIGFFLHTPFPTDDFFTILPFREEICRSLLLCDVVGFHTQEYARDFLNSASVVLEGVSRSPSDLHWDGRKVIVHGFPIGIEPGDFREKMETDAVKKELDGLKKYFTGQKILLGVDRLDYIKGIPQKLRAFDRFLTEHPEWLGKVVLIQLAIPTRPDVVTYQRLREEVESLVGHVNGKHGTFSHTPIHYLYRSIKPEQLCALYAVSDVCIISSIRDGLNMVSYEYIACQNKETAGTLMMSYYAGAVKTLPSCTVINPWDIPRFANTIRDVLDMPQKERRQRYTENAHVVDTYTSVRWGTSFLNTCYKMELPKQTDGGTPEERNNPDDDRAMKSAHLMQKSRSGESTSS
;
A
#
# COMPACT_ATOMS: atom_id res chain seq x y z
N MET A 1 19.65 5.99 11.63
CA MET A 1 19.10 7.18 12.31
C MET A 1 20.22 8.21 12.41
N ASP A 2 19.92 9.50 12.58
CA ASP A 2 20.97 10.45 12.98
C ASP A 2 21.66 9.97 14.27
N GLU A 3 22.99 9.96 14.28
CA GLU A 3 23.78 9.42 15.39
C GLU A 3 23.67 10.26 16.66
N THR A 4 23.21 11.52 16.57
CA THR A 4 23.01 12.38 17.75
C THR A 4 21.64 12.19 18.40
N PHE A 5 20.79 11.32 17.86
CA PHE A 5 19.48 11.04 18.47
C PHE A 5 19.64 10.09 19.67
N GLU A 6 19.45 10.63 20.87
CA GLU A 6 19.55 9.89 22.14
C GLU A 6 18.18 9.42 22.68
N GLY A 7 17.08 9.80 22.04
CA GLY A 7 15.72 9.42 22.45
C GLY A 7 15.33 8.01 22.01
N ARG A 8 14.11 7.59 22.35
CA ARG A 8 13.55 6.29 21.91
C ARG A 8 12.49 6.50 20.85
N VAL A 9 12.30 5.50 19.99
CA VAL A 9 11.22 5.48 19.00
C VAL A 9 10.12 4.53 19.48
N LEU A 10 8.90 5.05 19.59
CA LEU A 10 7.71 4.28 19.87
C LEU A 10 6.86 4.25 18.59
N VAL A 11 6.69 3.09 18.00
CA VAL A 11 5.87 2.87 16.79
C VAL A 11 4.49 2.39 17.22
N ILE A 12 3.44 3.10 16.81
CA ILE A 12 2.07 2.79 17.19
C ILE A 12 1.29 2.50 15.91
N ALA A 13 0.75 1.28 15.79
CA ALA A 13 -0.11 0.90 14.67
C ALA A 13 -1.31 0.11 15.18
N ASN A 14 -2.37 0.04 14.37
CA ASN A 14 -3.58 -0.70 14.75
C ASN A 14 -3.28 -2.15 15.14
N ARG A 15 -2.43 -2.85 14.38
CA ARG A 15 -2.05 -4.24 14.67
C ARG A 15 -0.57 -4.33 15.04
N LEU A 16 -0.26 -5.28 15.91
CA LEU A 16 1.10 -5.77 16.11
C LEU A 16 1.64 -6.46 14.84
N PRO A 17 2.97 -6.62 14.71
CA PRO A 17 3.57 -7.38 13.61
C PRO A 17 3.40 -8.90 13.78
N ILE A 18 2.62 -9.33 14.78
CA ILE A 18 2.43 -10.71 15.21
C ILE A 18 0.93 -11.03 15.24
N THR A 19 0.58 -12.16 14.64
CA THR A 19 -0.72 -12.80 14.76
C THR A 19 -0.64 -13.85 15.86
N ILE A 20 -1.52 -13.74 16.84
CA ILE A 20 -1.63 -14.72 17.93
C ILE A 20 -2.74 -15.72 17.59
N LYS A 21 -2.48 -17.00 17.86
CA LYS A 21 -3.50 -18.05 17.89
C LYS A 21 -3.44 -18.76 19.23
N GLU A 22 -4.58 -18.92 19.87
CA GLU A 22 -4.71 -19.81 21.02
C GLU A 22 -4.84 -21.25 20.51
N VAL A 23 -3.92 -22.12 20.92
CA VAL A 23 -3.86 -23.52 20.49
C VAL A 23 -4.60 -24.41 21.50
N GLN A 24 -4.44 -24.10 22.79
CA GLN A 24 -5.14 -24.69 23.93
C GLN A 24 -5.34 -23.58 24.98
N GLU A 25 -6.24 -23.80 25.94
CA GLU A 25 -6.55 -22.79 26.97
C GLU A 25 -5.28 -22.30 27.68
N GLY A 26 -4.96 -21.02 27.50
CA GLY A 26 -3.76 -20.39 28.08
C GLY A 26 -2.45 -20.61 27.31
N ASP A 27 -2.45 -21.33 26.18
CA ASP A 27 -1.27 -21.57 25.34
C ASP A 27 -1.39 -20.93 23.95
N PHE A 28 -0.42 -20.08 23.63
CA PHE A 28 -0.45 -19.19 22.48
C PHE A 28 0.69 -19.48 21.50
N GLU A 29 0.35 -19.53 20.22
CA GLU A 29 1.29 -19.55 19.11
C GLU A 29 1.41 -18.16 18.49
N TYR A 30 2.65 -17.71 18.30
CA TYR A 30 2.97 -16.39 17.76
C TYR A 30 3.55 -16.52 16.37
N ASN A 31 2.84 -15.97 15.38
CA ASN A 31 3.26 -16.01 13.98
C ASN A 31 3.43 -14.59 13.46
N ILE A 32 4.52 -14.31 12.74
CA ILE A 32 4.72 -13.00 12.13
C ILE A 32 3.59 -12.74 11.12
N SER A 33 2.91 -11.59 11.27
CA SER A 33 1.83 -11.18 10.38
C SER A 33 2.36 -10.83 9.00
N SER A 34 1.55 -11.09 7.97
CA SER A 34 1.79 -10.60 6.62
C SER A 34 1.20 -9.19 6.46
N GLY A 35 1.78 -8.39 5.58
CA GLY A 35 1.27 -7.06 5.26
C GLY A 35 2.37 -6.06 4.96
N GLY A 36 2.01 -5.02 4.23
CA GLY A 36 2.98 -4.04 3.75
C GLY A 36 3.70 -3.27 4.86
N LEU A 37 2.91 -2.74 5.81
CA LEU A 37 3.44 -2.03 6.97
C LEU A 37 4.37 -2.92 7.82
N VAL A 38 3.97 -4.17 8.07
CA VAL A 38 4.77 -5.13 8.85
C VAL A 38 6.10 -5.42 8.18
N SER A 39 6.09 -5.65 6.86
CA SER A 39 7.32 -5.89 6.09
C SER A 39 8.29 -4.69 6.14
N GLY A 40 7.76 -3.47 5.94
CA GLY A 40 8.58 -2.26 5.94
C GLY A 40 9.17 -1.94 7.32
N LEU A 41 8.37 -2.01 8.38
CA LEU A 41 8.84 -1.72 9.74
C LEU A 41 9.76 -2.81 10.29
N ARG A 42 9.55 -4.09 9.95
CA ARG A 42 10.48 -5.17 10.35
C ARG A 42 11.88 -4.95 9.78
N SER A 43 11.94 -4.47 8.54
CA SER A 43 13.20 -4.15 7.89
C SER A 43 13.85 -2.93 8.53
N LEU A 44 13.06 -1.90 8.86
CA LEU A 44 13.52 -0.75 9.62
C LEU A 44 14.08 -1.14 10.99
N ALA A 45 13.51 -2.16 11.66
CA ALA A 45 13.97 -2.64 12.97
C ALA A 45 15.42 -3.16 12.94
N LYS A 46 15.96 -3.51 11.76
CA LYS A 46 17.39 -3.87 11.58
C LYS A 46 18.31 -2.64 11.69
N ALA A 47 17.77 -1.43 11.55
CA ALA A 47 18.53 -0.17 11.46
C ALA A 47 18.15 0.85 12.54
N VAL A 48 16.98 0.72 13.16
CA VAL A 48 16.47 1.60 14.23
C VAL A 48 15.81 0.72 15.28
N ASP A 49 16.26 0.82 16.52
CA ASP A 49 15.56 0.18 17.63
C ASP A 49 14.28 0.96 17.97
N PHE A 50 13.16 0.26 18.04
CA PHE A 50 11.88 0.87 18.37
C PHE A 50 10.95 -0.13 19.06
N LYS A 51 10.09 0.39 19.93
CA LYS A 51 9.04 -0.36 20.62
C LYS A 51 7.75 -0.32 19.81
N TRP A 52 7.13 -1.46 19.53
CA TRP A 52 5.90 -1.51 18.71
C TRP A 52 4.65 -1.71 19.57
N PHE A 53 3.75 -0.73 19.58
CA PHE A 53 2.45 -0.80 20.25
C PHE A 53 1.32 -1.09 19.26
N GLY A 54 0.39 -1.98 19.62
CA GLY A 54 -0.78 -2.28 18.79
C GLY A 54 -1.65 -3.41 19.30
N TRP A 55 -2.79 -3.65 18.65
CA TRP A 55 -3.71 -4.73 19.01
C TRP A 55 -3.19 -6.09 18.50
N PRO A 56 -3.20 -7.16 19.34
CA PRO A 56 -2.74 -8.50 18.95
C PRO A 56 -3.66 -9.24 17.97
N GLY A 57 -4.84 -8.70 17.67
CA GLY A 57 -5.77 -9.29 16.69
C GLY A 57 -6.81 -10.26 17.27
N ILE A 58 -6.73 -10.57 18.57
CA ILE A 58 -7.69 -11.41 19.30
C ILE A 58 -7.98 -10.81 20.67
N ASP A 59 -9.11 -11.18 21.27
CA ASP A 59 -9.40 -10.89 22.67
C ASP A 59 -8.71 -11.94 23.54
N ILE A 60 -7.89 -11.49 24.48
CA ILE A 60 -7.11 -12.36 25.36
C ILE A 60 -7.77 -12.36 26.72
N HIS A 61 -8.04 -13.57 27.24
CA HIS A 61 -8.61 -13.74 28.55
C HIS A 61 -7.76 -13.03 29.63
N ARG A 62 -8.42 -12.40 30.60
CA ARG A 62 -7.78 -11.48 31.55
C ARG A 62 -6.59 -12.09 32.31
N ASN A 63 -6.65 -13.40 32.59
CA ASN A 63 -5.61 -14.10 33.35
C ASN A 63 -4.32 -14.31 32.54
N ASP A 64 -4.41 -14.22 31.21
CA ASP A 64 -3.31 -14.52 30.29
C ASP A 64 -2.64 -13.27 29.72
N LYS A 65 -3.22 -12.08 29.97
CA LYS A 65 -2.71 -10.80 29.46
C LYS A 65 -1.27 -10.52 29.88
N ASP A 66 -0.90 -10.84 31.13
CA ASP A 66 0.46 -10.62 31.63
C ASP A 66 1.47 -11.56 30.95
N LYS A 67 1.12 -12.85 30.80
CA LYS A 67 1.92 -13.85 30.07
C LYS A 67 2.14 -13.39 28.61
N VAL A 68 1.07 -13.03 27.92
CA VAL A 68 1.13 -12.59 26.52
C VAL A 68 1.94 -11.29 26.37
N THR A 69 1.79 -10.35 27.31
CA THR A 69 2.55 -9.09 27.32
C THR A 69 4.04 -9.36 27.49
N HIS A 70 4.42 -10.21 28.44
CA HIS A 70 5.81 -10.58 28.67
C HIS A 70 6.42 -11.27 27.45
N ASP A 71 5.72 -12.25 26.88
CA ASP A 71 6.18 -12.99 25.69
C ASP A 71 6.39 -12.07 24.49
N LEU A 72 5.48 -11.13 24.24
CA LEU A 72 5.58 -10.19 23.12
C LEU A 72 6.71 -9.18 23.30
N ALA A 73 6.93 -8.69 24.51
CA ALA A 73 8.00 -7.75 24.82
C ALA A 73 9.37 -8.40 24.64
N GLU A 74 9.59 -9.58 25.24
CA GLU A 74 10.88 -10.29 25.19
C GLU A 74 11.23 -10.78 23.78
N LYS A 75 10.26 -11.36 23.06
CA LYS A 75 10.53 -12.04 21.78
C LYS A 75 10.50 -11.09 20.58
N TYR A 76 9.75 -9.99 20.66
CA TYR A 76 9.42 -9.15 19.50
C TYR A 76 9.51 -7.65 19.74
N ASN A 77 9.87 -7.19 20.94
CA ASN A 77 9.81 -5.77 21.33
C ASN A 77 8.43 -5.15 21.07
N ALA A 78 7.38 -5.96 21.27
CA ALA A 78 6.00 -5.64 20.97
C ALA A 78 5.17 -5.51 22.25
N TYR A 79 4.30 -4.50 22.29
CA TYR A 79 3.51 -4.09 23.45
C TYR A 79 2.02 -4.15 23.08
N PRO A 80 1.28 -5.17 23.55
CA PRO A 80 -0.10 -5.37 23.17
C PRO A 80 -1.03 -4.32 23.79
N ILE A 81 -1.98 -3.86 23.00
CA ILE A 81 -3.13 -3.06 23.44
C ILE A 81 -4.36 -3.94 23.29
N PHE A 82 -4.84 -4.48 24.41
CA PHE A 82 -5.97 -5.40 24.42
C PHE A 82 -7.29 -4.66 24.23
N LEU A 83 -8.11 -5.16 23.31
CA LEU A 83 -9.44 -4.63 23.02
C LEU A 83 -10.47 -5.76 23.18
N PRO A 84 -11.63 -5.50 23.81
CA PRO A 84 -12.76 -6.41 23.77
C PRO A 84 -13.16 -6.72 22.33
N GLU A 85 -13.54 -7.96 22.04
CA GLU A 85 -13.86 -8.41 20.67
C GLU A 85 -14.89 -7.52 19.95
N ASP A 86 -16.03 -7.24 20.60
CA ASP A 86 -17.09 -6.40 20.03
C ASP A 86 -16.60 -4.97 19.71
N LEU A 87 -15.81 -4.36 20.61
CA LEU A 87 -15.27 -3.03 20.40
C LEU A 87 -14.27 -3.02 19.23
N ALA A 88 -13.39 -4.03 19.16
CA ALA A 88 -12.45 -4.20 18.06
C ALA A 88 -13.18 -4.38 16.71
N GLN A 89 -14.28 -5.14 16.68
CA GLN A 89 -15.10 -5.33 15.48
C GLN A 89 -15.74 -4.01 15.01
N ARG A 90 -16.38 -3.26 15.91
CA ARG A 90 -17.01 -1.96 15.57
C ARG A 90 -15.98 -0.89 15.15
N HIS A 91 -14.79 -0.88 15.74
CA HIS A 91 -13.70 0.02 15.32
C HIS A 91 -13.07 -0.40 13.98
N TYR A 92 -12.65 -1.65 13.85
CA TYR A 92 -11.86 -2.11 12.71
C TYR A 92 -12.73 -2.38 11.49
N ASN A 93 -13.71 -3.29 11.61
CA ASN A 93 -14.59 -3.65 10.50
C ASN A 93 -15.68 -2.59 10.26
N GLY A 94 -16.21 -2.00 11.33
CA GLY A 94 -17.16 -0.90 11.26
C GLY A 94 -16.52 0.40 10.76
N PHE A 95 -16.06 1.26 11.67
CA PHE A 95 -15.64 2.61 11.29
C PHE A 95 -14.43 2.64 10.34
N SER A 96 -13.35 1.93 10.66
CA SER A 96 -12.10 2.03 9.90
C SER A 96 -12.26 1.50 8.47
N ASN A 97 -12.83 0.30 8.31
CA ASN A 97 -12.88 -0.37 7.00
C ASN A 97 -14.18 -0.13 6.22
N SER A 98 -15.29 0.22 6.89
CA SER A 98 -16.56 0.51 6.22
C SER A 98 -16.85 2.01 6.08
N VAL A 99 -16.10 2.91 6.73
CA VAL A 99 -16.27 4.37 6.60
C VAL A 99 -15.00 5.06 6.11
N LEU A 100 -13.89 4.97 6.87
CA LEU A 100 -12.67 5.70 6.52
C LEU A 100 -12.00 5.15 5.26
N TRP A 101 -11.83 3.83 5.15
CA TRP A 101 -11.22 3.20 3.98
C TRP A 101 -11.90 3.61 2.66
N PRO A 102 -13.22 3.47 2.46
CA PRO A 102 -13.85 3.91 1.22
C PRO A 102 -13.70 5.42 0.96
N LEU A 103 -13.84 6.27 1.97
CA LEU A 103 -13.73 7.73 1.81
C LEU A 103 -12.31 8.19 1.46
N LEU A 104 -11.28 7.65 2.11
CA LEU A 104 -9.88 7.93 1.80
C LEU A 104 -9.52 7.47 0.38
N HIS A 105 -10.22 6.47 -0.15
CA HIS A 105 -10.08 6.00 -1.54
C HIS A 105 -11.08 6.64 -2.51
N ARG A 106 -11.80 7.70 -2.11
CA ARG A 106 -12.76 8.48 -2.92
C ARG A 106 -13.92 7.64 -3.46
N MET A 107 -14.47 6.75 -2.63
CA MET A 107 -15.60 5.87 -2.94
C MET A 107 -16.76 6.04 -1.94
N PRO A 108 -17.42 7.22 -1.89
CA PRO A 108 -18.50 7.49 -0.94
C PRO A 108 -19.70 6.55 -1.11
N ASP A 109 -19.90 5.98 -2.31
CA ASP A 109 -20.92 4.96 -2.60
C ASP A 109 -20.73 3.66 -1.79
N LYS A 110 -19.55 3.43 -1.22
CA LYS A 110 -19.19 2.21 -0.47
C LYS A 110 -19.21 2.41 1.05
N VAL A 111 -19.58 3.59 1.52
CA VAL A 111 -19.63 3.91 2.94
C VAL A 111 -20.79 3.17 3.59
N GLY A 112 -20.48 2.40 4.64
CA GLY A 112 -21.49 1.84 5.54
C GLY A 112 -21.93 2.87 6.58
N ALA A 113 -23.11 2.67 7.16
CA ALA A 113 -23.66 3.56 8.18
C ALA A 113 -24.17 2.76 9.38
N GLU A 114 -23.55 2.96 10.54
CA GLU A 114 -24.04 2.49 11.83
C GLU A 114 -23.59 3.47 12.92
N GLU A 115 -24.51 3.90 13.79
CA GLU A 115 -24.25 4.95 14.79
C GLU A 115 -23.16 4.53 15.79
N SER A 116 -23.14 3.25 16.16
CA SER A 116 -22.25 2.68 17.19
C SER A 116 -20.76 2.73 16.82
N TRP A 117 -20.44 2.77 15.51
CA TRP A 117 -19.08 2.69 14.99
C TRP A 117 -18.26 3.94 15.31
N SER A 118 -18.90 5.11 15.26
CA SER A 118 -18.24 6.40 15.51
C SER A 118 -17.71 6.49 16.96
N LYS A 119 -18.53 6.09 17.93
CA LYS A 119 -18.17 5.99 19.36
C LYS A 119 -17.06 4.96 19.58
N ALA A 120 -17.16 3.79 18.94
CA ALA A 120 -16.10 2.77 18.99
C ALA A 120 -14.75 3.32 18.50
N TYR A 121 -14.76 4.14 17.45
CA TYR A 121 -13.55 4.71 16.89
C TYR A 121 -12.84 5.64 17.87
N GLN A 122 -13.60 6.53 18.52
CA GLN A 122 -13.08 7.42 19.56
C GLN A 122 -12.58 6.64 20.77
N GLU A 123 -13.39 5.69 21.27
CA GLU A 123 -13.06 4.87 22.45
C GLU A 123 -11.76 4.07 22.26
N VAL A 124 -11.56 3.44 21.11
CA VAL A 124 -10.31 2.72 20.84
C VAL A 124 -9.11 3.67 20.77
N ASN A 125 -9.25 4.86 20.17
CA ASN A 125 -8.15 5.83 20.16
C ASN A 125 -7.79 6.31 21.58
N GLU A 126 -8.77 6.45 22.48
CA GLU A 126 -8.53 6.76 23.90
C GLU A 126 -7.84 5.60 24.63
N ILE A 127 -8.28 4.36 24.43
CA ILE A 127 -7.63 3.15 24.99
C ILE A 127 -6.19 3.05 24.52
N PHE A 128 -5.92 3.31 23.24
CA PHE A 128 -4.55 3.37 22.73
C PHE A 128 -3.73 4.41 23.50
N ALA A 129 -4.25 5.63 23.66
CA ALA A 129 -3.57 6.66 24.43
C ALA A 129 -3.32 6.27 25.89
N ASP A 130 -4.30 5.67 26.57
CA ASP A 130 -4.18 5.19 27.96
C ASP A 130 -3.01 4.20 28.13
N ASN A 131 -2.79 3.36 27.12
CA ASN A 131 -1.73 2.35 27.13
C ASN A 131 -0.37 2.89 26.68
N ILE A 132 -0.31 4.01 25.96
CA ILE A 132 0.94 4.60 25.44
C ILE A 132 1.51 5.63 26.41
N VAL A 133 0.66 6.50 26.97
CA VAL A 133 1.07 7.62 27.84
C VAL A 133 2.02 7.21 28.98
N PRO A 134 1.82 6.07 29.68
CA PRO A 134 2.73 5.62 30.74
C PRO A 134 4.16 5.30 30.26
N TYR A 135 4.34 4.98 28.98
CA TYR A 135 5.64 4.57 28.42
C TYR A 135 6.46 5.74 27.89
N VAL A 136 5.85 6.89 27.62
CA VAL A 136 6.52 8.01 26.97
C VAL A 136 7.40 8.77 27.96
N GLU A 137 8.63 9.06 27.55
CA GLU A 137 9.63 9.86 28.28
C GLU A 137 9.98 11.15 27.53
N ASP A 138 10.78 12.00 28.17
CA ASP A 138 11.29 13.21 27.52
C ASP A 138 12.25 12.83 26.38
N GLY A 139 12.16 13.53 25.25
CA GLY A 139 13.02 13.29 24.07
C GLY A 139 12.57 12.14 23.16
N ASP A 140 11.52 11.40 23.51
CA ASP A 140 11.00 10.32 22.66
C ASP A 140 10.41 10.84 21.33
N ILE A 141 10.41 9.96 20.32
CA ILE A 141 9.62 10.10 19.10
C ILE A 141 8.49 9.07 19.14
N VAL A 142 7.26 9.56 19.19
CA VAL A 142 6.05 8.75 19.03
C VAL A 142 5.64 8.80 17.56
N TRP A 143 5.67 7.66 16.89
CA TRP A 143 5.32 7.53 15.48
C TRP A 143 4.03 6.73 15.31
N VAL A 144 2.94 7.45 15.04
CA VAL A 144 1.60 6.88 14.84
C VAL A 144 1.39 6.54 13.37
N HIS A 145 0.82 5.35 13.11
CA HIS A 145 0.57 4.86 11.76
C HIS A 145 -0.92 4.65 11.47
N ASP A 146 -1.28 5.20 10.32
CA ASP A 146 -2.44 4.84 9.51
C ASP A 146 -3.82 5.29 10.00
N TYR A 147 -4.79 5.15 9.10
CA TYR A 147 -6.15 5.69 9.24
C TYR A 147 -6.96 5.17 10.44
N HIS A 148 -6.54 4.07 11.05
CA HIS A 148 -7.18 3.51 12.25
C HIS A 148 -7.02 4.40 13.49
N LEU A 149 -6.01 5.28 13.48
CA LEU A 149 -5.55 6.04 14.65
C LEU A 149 -5.42 7.55 14.34
N LEU A 150 -6.32 8.11 13.51
CA LEU A 150 -6.26 9.52 13.09
C LEU A 150 -6.47 10.50 14.26
N LEU A 151 -7.16 10.08 15.32
CA LEU A 151 -7.42 10.92 16.50
C LEU A 151 -6.32 10.83 17.56
N LEU A 152 -5.54 9.74 17.53
CA LEU A 152 -4.55 9.44 18.55
C LEU A 152 -3.48 10.53 18.73
N PRO A 153 -2.90 11.14 17.67
CA PRO A 153 -1.90 12.20 17.86
C PRO A 153 -2.40 13.38 18.69
N GLY A 154 -3.63 13.83 18.46
CA GLY A 154 -4.25 14.91 19.23
C GLY A 154 -4.45 14.55 20.70
N ILE A 155 -4.95 13.34 20.97
CA ILE A 155 -5.15 12.82 22.34
C ILE A 155 -3.80 12.74 23.08
N LEU A 156 -2.78 12.17 22.42
CA LEU A 156 -1.44 12.06 23.00
C LEU A 156 -0.83 13.42 23.29
N ARG A 157 -0.94 14.38 22.36
CA ARG A 157 -0.41 15.73 22.58
C ARG A 157 -1.06 16.41 23.79
N ALA A 158 -2.38 16.27 23.95
CA ALA A 158 -3.09 16.84 25.10
C ALA A 158 -2.62 16.23 26.43
N ARG A 159 -2.44 14.91 26.48
CA ARG A 159 -2.05 14.18 27.71
C ARG A 159 -0.56 14.31 28.04
N LEU A 160 0.29 14.48 27.04
CA LEU A 160 1.75 14.52 27.17
C LEU A 160 2.34 15.94 27.12
N GLY A 161 1.53 16.99 27.22
CA GLY A 161 1.97 18.39 27.08
C GLY A 161 3.07 18.84 28.06
N LYS A 162 3.35 18.08 29.12
CA LYS A 162 4.43 18.35 30.07
C LYS A 162 5.78 17.72 29.67
N LYS A 163 5.80 16.78 28.71
CA LYS A 163 7.00 16.10 28.25
C LYS A 163 7.87 17.06 27.44
N LYS A 164 9.17 17.09 27.74
CA LYS A 164 10.13 17.95 27.05
C LYS A 164 10.66 17.24 25.81
N ASN A 165 10.90 18.00 24.75
CA ASN A 165 11.50 17.52 23.50
C ASN A 165 10.79 16.30 22.85
N LEU A 166 9.50 16.09 23.17
CA LEU A 166 8.68 15.02 22.60
C LEU A 166 8.28 15.35 21.17
N ARG A 167 8.55 14.43 20.24
CA ARG A 167 8.09 14.50 18.86
C ARG A 167 6.95 13.52 18.61
N ILE A 168 5.91 13.96 17.90
CA ILE A 168 4.83 13.11 17.43
C ILE A 168 4.80 13.17 15.91
N GLY A 169 5.09 12.05 15.27
CA GLY A 169 4.94 11.87 13.83
C GLY A 169 3.68 11.07 13.52
N PHE A 170 3.00 11.40 12.43
CA PHE A 170 1.93 10.59 11.86
C PHE A 170 2.27 10.19 10.42
N PHE A 171 2.01 8.94 10.03
CA PHE A 171 2.16 8.50 8.64
C PHE A 171 0.91 7.79 8.14
N LEU A 172 0.34 8.28 7.03
CA LEU A 172 -0.82 7.66 6.38
C LEU A 172 -0.40 6.73 5.24
N HIS A 173 -0.85 5.47 5.27
CA HIS A 173 -0.50 4.47 4.24
C HIS A 173 -1.54 4.35 3.12
N THR A 174 -2.71 4.98 3.30
CA THR A 174 -3.70 5.14 2.23
C THR A 174 -3.40 6.40 1.41
N PRO A 175 -4.09 6.61 0.27
CA PRO A 175 -4.20 7.94 -0.30
C PRO A 175 -4.78 8.93 0.71
N PHE A 176 -4.51 10.22 0.47
CA PHE A 176 -5.29 11.30 1.09
C PHE A 176 -6.29 11.87 0.05
N PRO A 177 -7.55 12.10 0.43
CA PRO A 177 -8.55 12.67 -0.48
C PRO A 177 -8.31 14.16 -0.73
N THR A 178 -8.82 14.67 -1.85
CA THR A 178 -8.97 16.12 -2.07
C THR A 178 -10.00 16.70 -1.11
N ASP A 179 -10.08 18.02 -1.01
CA ASP A 179 -10.95 18.74 -0.08
C ASP A 179 -12.45 18.43 -0.25
N ASP A 180 -12.92 18.25 -1.48
CA ASP A 180 -14.28 17.81 -1.81
C ASP A 180 -14.65 16.45 -1.18
N PHE A 181 -13.70 15.51 -1.08
CA PHE A 181 -13.89 14.24 -0.38
C PHE A 181 -13.53 14.33 1.10
N PHE A 182 -12.53 15.14 1.49
CA PHE A 182 -12.14 15.29 2.89
C PHE A 182 -13.28 15.88 3.73
N THR A 183 -14.05 16.80 3.14
CA THR A 183 -15.23 17.38 3.79
C THR A 183 -16.37 16.38 4.01
N ILE A 184 -16.37 15.21 3.37
CA ILE A 184 -17.37 14.14 3.60
C ILE A 184 -17.02 13.33 4.86
N LEU A 185 -15.76 13.30 5.28
CA LEU A 185 -15.33 12.45 6.39
C LEU A 185 -16.05 12.83 7.69
N PRO A 186 -16.59 11.84 8.43
CA PRO A 186 -16.95 12.05 9.82
C PRO A 186 -15.70 12.44 10.62
N PHE A 187 -15.88 13.29 11.62
CA PHE A 187 -14.78 13.81 12.44
C PHE A 187 -13.69 14.58 11.67
N ARG A 188 -13.98 15.10 10.47
CA ARG A 188 -13.00 15.82 9.65
C ARG A 188 -12.25 16.92 10.41
N GLU A 189 -12.93 17.65 11.28
CA GLU A 189 -12.33 18.73 12.06
C GLU A 189 -11.43 18.18 13.16
N GLU A 190 -11.88 17.16 13.89
CA GLU A 190 -11.12 16.48 14.94
C GLU A 190 -9.90 15.74 14.37
N ILE A 191 -10.04 15.11 13.21
CA ILE A 191 -8.94 14.50 12.46
C ILE A 191 -7.95 15.59 12.04
N CYS A 192 -8.42 16.69 11.45
CA CYS A 192 -7.55 17.79 11.04
C CYS A 192 -6.79 18.39 12.24
N ARG A 193 -7.50 18.70 13.34
CA ARG A 193 -6.91 19.18 14.60
C ARG A 193 -5.87 18.20 15.15
N SER A 194 -6.20 16.91 15.19
CA SER A 194 -5.29 15.85 15.67
C SER A 194 -3.99 15.82 14.86
N LEU A 195 -4.08 15.84 13.53
CA LEU A 195 -2.91 15.82 12.65
C LEU A 195 -2.10 17.12 12.72
N LEU A 196 -2.73 18.27 12.94
CA LEU A 196 -2.05 19.55 13.16
C LEU A 196 -1.28 19.61 14.50
N LEU A 197 -1.60 18.72 15.45
CA LEU A 197 -0.89 18.59 16.73
C LEU A 197 0.36 17.67 16.65
N CYS A 198 0.61 17.07 15.48
CA CYS A 198 1.89 16.42 15.16
C CYS A 198 3.02 17.45 15.00
N ASP A 199 4.25 16.94 14.95
CA ASP A 199 5.44 17.66 14.46
C ASP A 199 5.64 17.41 12.96
N VAL A 200 5.38 16.17 12.51
CA VAL A 200 5.49 15.75 11.10
C VAL A 200 4.30 14.88 10.71
N VAL A 201 3.69 15.17 9.56
CA VAL A 201 2.67 14.34 8.91
C VAL A 201 3.21 13.87 7.55
N GLY A 202 3.36 12.55 7.40
CA GLY A 202 3.89 11.92 6.20
C GLY A 202 2.84 11.19 5.38
N PHE A 203 3.02 11.22 4.07
CA PHE A 203 2.22 10.48 3.10
C PHE A 203 3.13 9.71 2.14
N HIS A 204 2.60 8.80 1.32
CA HIS A 204 3.42 8.10 0.32
C HIS A 204 3.91 8.99 -0.84
N THR A 205 3.14 10.01 -1.22
CA THR A 205 3.45 10.87 -2.38
C THR A 205 3.33 12.33 -2.01
N GLN A 206 4.03 13.20 -2.75
CA GLN A 206 3.88 14.64 -2.56
C GLN A 206 2.49 15.14 -3.00
N GLU A 207 1.80 14.40 -3.88
CA GLU A 207 0.41 14.67 -4.25
C GLU A 207 -0.50 14.59 -3.03
N TYR A 208 -0.42 13.53 -2.23
CA TYR A 208 -1.25 13.38 -1.03
C TYR A 208 -0.88 14.37 0.08
N ALA A 209 0.40 14.70 0.22
CA ALA A 209 0.86 15.76 1.11
C ALA A 209 0.22 17.11 0.73
N ARG A 210 0.23 17.45 -0.57
CA ARG A 210 -0.40 18.65 -1.09
C ARG A 210 -1.92 18.65 -0.92
N ASP A 211 -2.57 17.51 -1.13
CA ASP A 211 -4.01 17.37 -0.89
C ASP A 211 -4.32 17.69 0.58
N PHE A 212 -3.58 17.15 1.55
CA PHE A 212 -3.77 17.51 2.97
C PHE A 212 -3.49 18.98 3.26
N LEU A 213 -2.40 19.54 2.71
CA LEU A 213 -2.08 20.97 2.83
C LEU A 213 -3.24 21.87 2.35
N ASN A 214 -3.92 21.47 1.27
CA ASN A 214 -5.07 22.20 0.73
C ASN A 214 -6.33 22.00 1.58
N SER A 215 -6.63 20.75 1.94
CA SER A 215 -7.87 20.42 2.64
C SER A 215 -7.90 20.91 4.08
N ALA A 216 -6.76 20.99 4.76
CA ALA A 216 -6.69 21.43 6.15
C ALA A 216 -7.23 22.87 6.36
N SER A 217 -6.85 23.80 5.48
CA SER A 217 -7.36 25.19 5.52
C SER A 217 -8.82 25.35 5.12
N VAL A 218 -9.39 24.36 4.42
CA VAL A 218 -10.81 24.34 4.08
C VAL A 218 -11.65 23.82 5.26
N VAL A 219 -11.16 22.79 5.95
CA VAL A 219 -11.90 22.12 7.01
C VAL A 219 -11.78 22.80 8.36
N LEU A 220 -10.67 23.49 8.63
CA LEU A 220 -10.43 24.09 9.95
C LEU A 220 -10.01 25.56 9.84
N GLU A 221 -10.75 26.42 10.54
CA GLU A 221 -10.46 27.85 10.60
C GLU A 221 -9.13 28.14 11.32
N GLY A 222 -8.44 29.20 10.86
CA GLY A 222 -7.18 29.66 11.44
C GLY A 222 -5.94 28.86 11.01
N VAL A 223 -6.10 27.86 10.14
CA VAL A 223 -4.96 27.15 9.53
C VAL A 223 -4.37 28.00 8.42
N SER A 224 -3.08 28.31 8.53
CA SER A 224 -2.31 28.96 7.46
C SER A 224 -1.30 27.99 6.86
N ARG A 225 -1.01 28.17 5.56
CA ARG A 225 -0.28 27.21 4.75
C ARG A 225 0.99 27.81 4.17
N SER A 226 2.08 27.06 4.31
CA SER A 226 3.34 27.22 3.58
C SER A 226 3.52 26.09 2.56
N PRO A 227 4.52 26.11 1.66
CA PRO A 227 4.71 25.06 0.66
C PRO A 227 4.88 23.63 1.21
N SER A 228 5.36 23.47 2.45
CA SER A 228 5.61 22.15 3.06
C SER A 228 5.29 22.08 4.55
N ASP A 229 4.50 23.04 5.05
CA ASP A 229 4.06 23.04 6.44
C ASP A 229 2.73 23.79 6.62
N LEU A 230 2.06 23.47 7.72
CA LEU A 230 0.86 24.16 8.19
C LEU A 230 1.15 24.80 9.54
N HIS A 231 0.54 25.96 9.77
CA HIS A 231 0.57 26.64 11.04
C HIS A 231 -0.85 26.78 11.60
N TRP A 232 -1.02 26.35 12.85
CA TRP A 232 -2.30 26.40 13.55
C TRP A 232 -2.05 26.47 15.07
N ASP A 233 -2.76 27.36 15.76
CA ASP A 233 -2.66 27.56 17.21
C ASP A 233 -1.21 27.69 17.74
N GLY A 234 -0.41 28.53 17.06
CA GLY A 234 1.00 28.76 17.43
C GLY A 234 1.94 27.58 17.15
N ARG A 235 1.46 26.48 16.59
CA ARG A 235 2.27 25.32 16.21
C ARG A 235 2.56 25.31 14.71
N LYS A 236 3.68 24.67 14.37
CA LYS A 236 4.07 24.32 13.00
C LYS A 236 4.06 22.80 12.87
N VAL A 237 3.48 22.28 11.79
CA VAL A 237 3.58 20.87 11.41
C VAL A 237 4.16 20.75 10.01
N ILE A 238 5.20 19.92 9.86
CA ILE A 238 5.80 19.63 8.56
C ILE A 238 4.93 18.59 7.83
N VAL A 239 4.67 18.82 6.55
CA VAL A 239 3.85 17.92 5.72
C VAL A 239 4.62 17.54 4.47
N HIS A 240 4.85 16.23 4.26
CA HIS A 240 5.69 15.78 3.14
C HIS A 240 5.40 14.36 2.65
N GLY A 241 5.77 14.08 1.39
CA GLY A 241 5.77 12.75 0.80
C GLY A 241 7.03 11.95 1.13
N PHE A 242 6.88 10.83 1.82
CA PHE A 242 7.90 9.81 2.04
C PHE A 242 7.42 8.49 1.41
N PRO A 243 7.84 8.17 0.17
CA PRO A 243 7.45 6.91 -0.46
C PRO A 243 8.04 5.75 0.34
N ILE A 244 7.20 4.81 0.76
CA ILE A 244 7.66 3.58 1.41
C ILE A 244 8.28 2.67 0.34
N GLY A 245 9.36 1.99 0.71
CA GLY A 245 9.99 0.97 -0.13
C GLY A 245 9.80 -0.45 0.40
N ILE A 246 10.52 -1.38 -0.21
CA ILE A 246 10.76 -2.73 0.31
C ILE A 246 12.26 -2.92 0.59
N GLU A 247 12.66 -4.07 1.11
CA GLU A 247 14.06 -4.50 1.07
C GLU A 247 14.27 -5.49 -0.09
N PRO A 248 14.78 -5.04 -1.25
CA PRO A 248 14.95 -5.93 -2.40
C PRO A 248 15.98 -7.03 -2.17
N GLY A 249 16.94 -6.82 -1.25
CA GLY A 249 17.89 -7.85 -0.82
C GLY A 249 17.20 -9.11 -0.30
N ASP A 250 16.20 -8.95 0.58
CA ASP A 250 15.45 -10.08 1.16
C ASP A 250 14.75 -10.94 0.07
N PHE A 251 14.28 -10.31 -1.02
CA PHE A 251 13.68 -11.02 -2.16
C PHE A 251 14.73 -11.74 -3.01
N ARG A 252 15.85 -11.09 -3.29
CA ARG A 252 16.95 -11.67 -4.08
C ARG A 252 17.59 -12.86 -3.38
N GLU A 253 17.81 -12.76 -2.07
CA GLU A 253 18.30 -13.89 -1.27
C GLU A 253 17.30 -15.05 -1.30
N LYS A 254 16.00 -14.76 -1.19
CA LYS A 254 14.94 -15.77 -1.27
C LYS A 254 14.90 -16.45 -2.65
N MET A 255 15.12 -15.69 -3.73
CA MET A 255 15.21 -16.22 -5.10
C MET A 255 16.34 -17.24 -5.28
N GLU A 256 17.40 -17.17 -4.47
CA GLU A 256 18.52 -18.11 -4.54
C GLU A 256 18.27 -19.45 -3.83
N THR A 257 17.18 -19.56 -3.06
CA THR A 257 16.84 -20.79 -2.34
C THR A 257 16.35 -21.92 -3.25
N ASP A 258 16.68 -23.17 -2.91
CA ASP A 258 16.23 -24.35 -3.65
C ASP A 258 14.71 -24.46 -3.74
N ALA A 259 13.99 -24.01 -2.71
CA ALA A 259 12.54 -24.00 -2.68
C ALA A 259 11.96 -23.11 -3.79
N VAL A 260 12.50 -21.90 -3.98
CA VAL A 260 12.06 -20.99 -5.04
C VAL A 260 12.49 -21.48 -6.42
N LYS A 261 13.73 -21.95 -6.57
CA LYS A 261 14.24 -22.50 -7.84
C LYS A 261 13.38 -23.67 -8.33
N LYS A 262 13.03 -24.60 -7.43
CA LYS A 262 12.17 -25.75 -7.73
C LYS A 262 10.76 -25.32 -8.16
N GLU A 263 10.14 -24.38 -7.43
CA GLU A 263 8.81 -23.89 -7.77
C GLU A 263 8.83 -23.16 -9.13
N LEU A 264 9.85 -22.33 -9.36
CA LEU A 264 10.06 -21.60 -10.60
C LEU A 264 10.20 -22.55 -11.79
N ASP A 265 11.00 -23.61 -11.68
CA ASP A 265 11.16 -24.60 -12.74
C ASP A 265 9.86 -25.37 -13.03
N GLY A 266 9.09 -25.66 -11.99
CA GLY A 266 7.75 -26.24 -12.12
C GLY A 266 6.80 -25.33 -12.91
N LEU A 267 6.76 -24.04 -12.56
CA LEU A 267 5.94 -23.04 -13.25
C LEU A 267 6.38 -22.84 -14.70
N LYS A 268 7.69 -22.74 -14.98
CA LYS A 268 8.23 -22.64 -16.34
C LYS A 268 7.82 -23.82 -17.20
N LYS A 269 7.91 -25.04 -16.66
CA LYS A 269 7.49 -26.25 -17.36
C LYS A 269 6.00 -26.25 -17.65
N TYR A 270 5.18 -25.89 -16.67
CA TYR A 270 3.71 -25.87 -16.81
C TYR A 270 3.23 -24.85 -17.85
N PHE A 271 3.81 -23.65 -17.86
CA PHE A 271 3.45 -22.56 -18.77
C PHE A 271 4.38 -22.47 -19.99
N THR A 272 5.02 -23.57 -20.38
CA THR A 272 5.92 -23.58 -21.54
C THR A 272 5.21 -23.04 -22.79
N GLY A 273 5.85 -22.08 -23.46
CA GLY A 273 5.32 -21.47 -24.69
C GLY A 273 4.20 -20.43 -24.47
N GLN A 274 3.86 -20.11 -23.22
CA GLN A 274 2.84 -19.12 -22.87
C GLN A 274 3.47 -17.91 -22.19
N LYS A 275 2.94 -16.73 -22.51
CA LYS A 275 3.20 -15.49 -21.79
C LYS A 275 2.35 -15.43 -20.53
N ILE A 276 2.93 -14.97 -19.43
CA ILE A 276 2.26 -14.92 -18.14
C ILE A 276 2.01 -13.46 -17.73
N LEU A 277 0.74 -13.09 -17.66
CA LEU A 277 0.27 -11.87 -17.00
C LEU A 277 -0.05 -12.23 -15.53
N LEU A 278 0.42 -11.41 -14.59
CA LEU A 278 0.25 -11.65 -13.16
C LEU A 278 -0.47 -10.50 -12.47
N GLY A 279 -1.53 -10.83 -11.73
CA GLY A 279 -2.14 -9.99 -10.72
C GLY A 279 -1.96 -10.60 -9.33
N VAL A 280 -1.43 -9.82 -8.39
CA VAL A 280 -1.36 -10.19 -6.97
C VAL A 280 -1.98 -9.07 -6.17
N ASP A 281 -3.13 -9.35 -5.57
CA ASP A 281 -3.92 -8.32 -4.89
C ASP A 281 -4.61 -8.94 -3.67
N ARG A 282 -4.79 -8.17 -2.59
CA ARG A 282 -5.89 -8.47 -1.67
C ARG A 282 -7.20 -8.37 -2.44
N LEU A 283 -8.18 -9.21 -2.14
CA LEU A 283 -9.51 -9.11 -2.74
C LEU A 283 -10.23 -7.88 -2.18
N ASP A 284 -9.85 -6.70 -2.66
CA ASP A 284 -10.28 -5.40 -2.17
C ASP A 284 -10.75 -4.56 -3.37
N TYR A 285 -11.85 -3.85 -3.19
CA TYR A 285 -12.51 -3.14 -4.31
C TYR A 285 -11.64 -2.02 -4.89
N ILE A 286 -10.63 -1.56 -4.14
CA ILE A 286 -9.67 -0.57 -4.63
C ILE A 286 -8.72 -1.15 -5.69
N LYS A 287 -8.60 -2.48 -5.81
CA LYS A 287 -7.57 -3.14 -6.64
C LYS A 287 -7.94 -3.28 -8.11
N GLY A 288 -9.19 -3.00 -8.46
CA GLY A 288 -9.65 -3.01 -9.84
C GLY A 288 -9.52 -4.38 -10.52
N ILE A 289 -9.64 -5.47 -9.76
CA ILE A 289 -9.61 -6.84 -10.30
C ILE A 289 -10.70 -7.01 -11.37
N PRO A 290 -11.96 -6.55 -11.19
CA PRO A 290 -12.97 -6.62 -12.24
C PRO A 290 -12.56 -5.91 -13.55
N GLN A 291 -11.93 -4.75 -13.45
CA GLN A 291 -11.42 -3.98 -14.59
C GLN A 291 -10.33 -4.76 -15.33
N LYS A 292 -9.41 -5.38 -14.60
CA LYS A 292 -8.36 -6.25 -15.15
C LYS A 292 -8.95 -7.43 -15.93
N LEU A 293 -9.92 -8.12 -15.34
CA LEU A 293 -10.58 -9.27 -15.96
C LEU A 293 -11.35 -8.88 -17.23
N ARG A 294 -12.08 -7.75 -17.20
CA ARG A 294 -12.81 -7.22 -18.36
C ARG A 294 -11.87 -6.77 -19.49
N ALA A 295 -10.74 -6.16 -19.15
CA ALA A 295 -9.72 -5.79 -20.14
C ALA A 295 -9.07 -7.02 -20.78
N PHE A 296 -8.81 -8.07 -19.98
CA PHE A 296 -8.27 -9.33 -20.50
C PHE A 296 -9.27 -10.07 -21.40
N ASP A 297 -10.55 -10.14 -21.02
CA ASP A 297 -11.63 -10.67 -21.86
C ASP A 297 -11.69 -9.99 -23.23
N ARG A 298 -11.68 -8.64 -23.19
CA ARG A 298 -11.72 -7.83 -24.41
C ARG A 298 -10.48 -8.05 -25.26
N PHE A 299 -9.30 -8.06 -24.64
CA PHE A 299 -8.04 -8.33 -25.34
C PHE A 299 -8.08 -9.68 -26.06
N LEU A 300 -8.50 -10.77 -25.41
CA LEU A 300 -8.63 -12.08 -26.07
C LEU A 300 -9.68 -12.10 -27.19
N THR A 301 -10.74 -11.29 -27.06
CA THR A 301 -11.78 -11.16 -28.09
C THR A 301 -11.27 -10.41 -29.32
N GLU A 302 -10.52 -9.32 -29.13
CA GLU A 302 -10.00 -8.46 -30.19
C GLU A 302 -8.70 -9.02 -30.83
N HIS A 303 -7.99 -9.86 -30.09
CA HIS A 303 -6.70 -10.45 -30.48
C HIS A 303 -6.69 -11.98 -30.32
N PRO A 304 -7.52 -12.71 -31.09
CA PRO A 304 -7.65 -14.16 -30.97
C PRO A 304 -6.35 -14.93 -31.26
N GLU A 305 -5.37 -14.31 -31.93
CA GLU A 305 -4.04 -14.85 -32.17
C GLU A 305 -3.26 -15.15 -30.88
N TRP A 306 -3.66 -14.57 -29.75
CA TRP A 306 -3.07 -14.78 -28.43
C TRP A 306 -3.74 -15.91 -27.62
N LEU A 307 -4.89 -16.43 -28.06
CA LEU A 307 -5.54 -17.57 -27.40
C LEU A 307 -4.58 -18.77 -27.32
N GLY A 308 -4.43 -19.35 -26.12
CA GLY A 308 -3.50 -20.45 -25.88
C GLY A 308 -2.02 -20.04 -25.78
N LYS A 309 -1.67 -18.77 -26.06
CA LYS A 309 -0.30 -18.23 -25.97
C LYS A 309 -0.09 -17.29 -24.80
N VAL A 310 -1.14 -16.92 -24.09
CA VAL A 310 -1.07 -16.06 -22.91
C VAL A 310 -2.06 -16.53 -21.85
N VAL A 311 -1.65 -16.40 -20.59
CA VAL A 311 -2.47 -16.67 -19.41
C VAL A 311 -2.46 -15.48 -18.47
N LEU A 312 -3.56 -15.28 -17.76
CA LEU A 312 -3.64 -14.40 -16.60
C LEU A 312 -3.67 -15.25 -15.34
N ILE A 313 -2.66 -15.10 -14.48
CA ILE A 313 -2.67 -15.62 -13.12
C ILE A 313 -3.13 -14.50 -12.19
N GLN A 314 -4.29 -14.67 -11.54
CA GLN A 314 -4.78 -13.74 -10.52
C GLN A 314 -4.76 -14.42 -9.15
N LEU A 315 -3.81 -14.03 -8.32
CA LEU A 315 -3.78 -14.35 -6.90
C LEU A 315 -4.58 -13.29 -6.13
N ALA A 316 -5.70 -13.69 -5.55
CA ALA A 316 -6.55 -12.86 -4.71
C ALA A 316 -6.43 -13.31 -3.24
N ILE A 317 -5.82 -12.47 -2.40
CA ILE A 317 -5.61 -12.77 -0.98
C ILE A 317 -6.88 -12.40 -0.21
N PRO A 318 -7.50 -13.34 0.54
CA PRO A 318 -8.65 -13.07 1.38
C PRO A 318 -8.40 -11.90 2.35
N THR A 319 -9.34 -10.97 2.45
CA THR A 319 -9.28 -9.84 3.38
C THR A 319 -10.69 -9.46 3.80
N ARG A 320 -10.88 -9.13 5.08
CA ARG A 320 -12.15 -8.60 5.64
C ARG A 320 -13.39 -9.39 5.18
N PRO A 321 -13.39 -10.74 5.32
CA PRO A 321 -14.45 -11.59 4.76
C PRO A 321 -15.83 -11.32 5.36
N ASP A 322 -15.87 -10.73 6.56
CA ASP A 322 -17.11 -10.42 7.27
C ASP A 322 -17.81 -9.16 6.77
N VAL A 323 -17.17 -8.39 5.88
CA VAL A 323 -17.71 -7.13 5.35
C VAL A 323 -18.47 -7.40 4.04
N VAL A 324 -19.75 -7.03 4.01
CA VAL A 324 -20.69 -7.30 2.88
C VAL A 324 -20.16 -6.82 1.52
N THR A 325 -19.52 -5.66 1.46
CA THR A 325 -18.95 -5.13 0.20
C THR A 325 -17.83 -6.01 -0.37
N TYR A 326 -17.07 -6.69 0.49
CA TYR A 326 -16.02 -7.63 0.08
C TYR A 326 -16.61 -8.96 -0.40
N GLN A 327 -17.71 -9.43 0.20
CA GLN A 327 -18.42 -10.63 -0.25
C GLN A 327 -18.99 -10.42 -1.66
N ARG A 328 -19.64 -9.27 -1.93
CA ARG A 328 -20.15 -8.94 -3.26
C ARG A 328 -19.05 -8.83 -4.31
N LEU A 329 -17.92 -8.22 -3.96
CA LEU A 329 -16.75 -8.16 -4.84
C LEU A 329 -16.24 -9.56 -5.20
N ARG A 330 -16.22 -10.48 -4.22
CA ARG A 330 -15.82 -11.87 -4.45
C ARG A 330 -16.71 -12.54 -5.48
N GLU A 331 -18.04 -12.43 -5.31
CA GLU A 331 -19.01 -12.98 -6.25
C GLU A 331 -18.83 -12.41 -7.65
N GLU A 332 -18.62 -11.09 -7.78
CA GLU A 332 -18.35 -10.43 -9.07
C GLU A 332 -17.08 -10.98 -9.72
N VAL A 333 -15.98 -11.07 -8.97
CA VAL A 333 -14.69 -11.56 -9.47
C VAL A 333 -14.78 -13.01 -9.90
N GLU A 334 -15.34 -13.89 -9.07
CA GLU A 334 -15.49 -15.32 -9.38
C GLU A 334 -16.42 -15.54 -10.59
N SER A 335 -17.50 -14.75 -10.70
CA SER A 335 -18.39 -14.75 -11.87
C SER A 335 -17.67 -14.31 -13.14
N LEU A 336 -16.89 -13.22 -13.10
CA LEU A 336 -16.11 -12.76 -14.24
C LEU A 336 -15.05 -13.79 -14.66
N VAL A 337 -14.34 -14.40 -13.70
CA VAL A 337 -13.38 -15.48 -14.01
C VAL A 337 -14.08 -16.62 -14.73
N GLY A 338 -15.23 -17.08 -14.22
CA GLY A 338 -16.03 -18.14 -14.84
C GLY A 338 -16.49 -17.76 -16.25
N HIS A 339 -16.95 -16.53 -16.44
CA HIS A 339 -17.37 -16.01 -17.74
C HIS A 339 -16.24 -16.03 -18.77
N VAL A 340 -15.07 -15.45 -18.44
CA VAL A 340 -13.93 -15.37 -19.36
C VAL A 340 -13.37 -16.75 -19.68
N ASN A 341 -13.23 -17.61 -18.67
CA ASN A 341 -12.78 -18.99 -18.89
C ASN A 341 -13.78 -19.81 -19.72
N GLY A 342 -15.08 -19.63 -19.51
CA GLY A 342 -16.11 -20.31 -20.31
C GLY A 342 -16.17 -19.82 -21.77
N LYS A 343 -15.87 -18.54 -22.00
CA LYS A 343 -15.89 -17.91 -23.33
C LYS A 343 -14.65 -18.24 -24.17
N HIS A 344 -13.46 -18.21 -23.56
CA HIS A 344 -12.17 -18.31 -24.28
C HIS A 344 -11.38 -19.59 -24.00
N GLY A 345 -11.80 -20.37 -23.01
CA GLY A 345 -11.13 -21.62 -22.65
C GLY A 345 -11.34 -22.72 -23.68
N THR A 346 -10.43 -23.67 -23.68
CA THR A 346 -10.50 -24.90 -24.48
C THR A 346 -10.28 -26.11 -23.57
N PHE A 347 -10.42 -27.33 -24.10
CA PHE A 347 -10.12 -28.55 -23.34
C PHE A 347 -8.68 -28.62 -22.81
N SER A 348 -7.75 -27.91 -23.44
CA SER A 348 -6.32 -27.92 -23.11
C SER A 348 -5.80 -26.60 -22.53
N HIS A 349 -6.62 -25.55 -22.47
CA HIS A 349 -6.18 -24.22 -22.06
C HIS A 349 -7.22 -23.49 -21.21
N THR A 350 -6.76 -22.94 -20.08
CA THR A 350 -7.54 -22.08 -19.19
C THR A 350 -6.94 -20.68 -19.22
N PRO A 351 -7.63 -19.66 -19.78
CA PRO A 351 -7.10 -18.32 -19.92
C PRO A 351 -6.78 -17.64 -18.58
N ILE A 352 -7.58 -17.89 -17.55
CA ILE A 352 -7.43 -17.29 -16.22
C ILE A 352 -7.25 -18.37 -15.15
N HIS A 353 -6.08 -18.34 -14.50
CA HIS A 353 -5.80 -19.08 -13.28
C HIS A 353 -6.07 -18.20 -12.06
N TYR A 354 -7.25 -18.36 -11.45
CA TYR A 354 -7.65 -17.61 -10.25
C TYR A 354 -7.40 -18.42 -8.98
N LEU A 355 -6.73 -17.81 -8.00
CA LEU A 355 -6.48 -18.42 -6.68
C LEU A 355 -6.96 -17.48 -5.57
N TYR A 356 -7.96 -17.91 -4.81
CA TYR A 356 -8.44 -17.20 -3.61
C TYR A 356 -7.83 -17.80 -2.34
N ARG A 357 -6.57 -17.46 -2.05
CA ARG A 357 -5.84 -17.94 -0.87
C ARG A 357 -4.57 -17.13 -0.64
N SER A 358 -4.04 -17.21 0.58
CA SER A 358 -2.64 -16.85 0.83
C SER A 358 -1.72 -17.98 0.35
N ILE A 359 -0.53 -17.62 -0.13
CA ILE A 359 0.52 -18.57 -0.50
C ILE A 359 1.80 -18.28 0.28
N LYS A 360 2.73 -19.25 0.29
CA LYS A 360 4.02 -19.05 0.96
C LYS A 360 4.86 -18.01 0.20
N PRO A 361 5.71 -17.23 0.89
CA PRO A 361 6.57 -16.24 0.25
C PRO A 361 7.43 -16.80 -0.89
N GLU A 362 7.89 -18.04 -0.77
CA GLU A 362 8.71 -18.72 -1.79
C GLU A 362 7.92 -18.91 -3.09
N GLN A 363 6.65 -19.31 -2.98
CA GLN A 363 5.76 -19.47 -4.14
C GLN A 363 5.44 -18.12 -4.78
N LEU A 364 5.28 -17.08 -3.97
CA LEU A 364 5.05 -15.73 -4.47
C LEU A 364 6.26 -15.18 -5.25
N CYS A 365 7.48 -15.39 -4.73
CA CYS A 365 8.71 -15.00 -5.44
C CYS A 365 8.85 -15.75 -6.77
N ALA A 366 8.58 -17.06 -6.79
CA ALA A 366 8.58 -17.85 -8.03
C ALA A 366 7.55 -17.35 -9.04
N LEU A 367 6.33 -17.00 -8.60
CA LEU A 367 5.30 -16.39 -9.44
C LEU A 367 5.76 -15.04 -10.00
N TYR A 368 6.35 -14.18 -9.19
CA TYR A 368 6.90 -12.92 -9.68
C TYR A 368 7.97 -13.14 -10.73
N ALA A 369 8.92 -14.05 -10.47
CA ALA A 369 10.05 -14.31 -11.36
C ALA A 369 9.64 -14.93 -12.71
N VAL A 370 8.65 -15.83 -12.72
CA VAL A 370 8.19 -16.50 -13.95
C VAL A 370 7.34 -15.59 -14.84
N SER A 371 6.76 -14.53 -14.28
CA SER A 371 5.75 -13.73 -14.98
C SER A 371 6.36 -12.67 -15.91
N ASP A 372 5.91 -12.63 -17.17
CA ASP A 372 6.35 -11.66 -18.17
C ASP A 372 5.82 -10.24 -17.87
N VAL A 373 4.60 -10.13 -17.33
CA VAL A 373 3.98 -8.84 -17.05
C VAL A 373 3.28 -8.88 -15.70
N CYS A 374 3.53 -7.91 -14.84
CA CYS A 374 2.72 -7.71 -13.64
C CYS A 374 1.76 -6.53 -13.84
N ILE A 375 0.47 -6.76 -13.61
CA ILE A 375 -0.61 -5.81 -13.85
C ILE A 375 -1.18 -5.31 -12.52
N ILE A 376 -0.92 -4.04 -12.24
CA ILE A 376 -1.44 -3.29 -11.10
C ILE A 376 -2.58 -2.39 -11.58
N SER A 377 -3.81 -2.87 -11.51
CA SER A 377 -5.00 -2.20 -12.06
C SER A 377 -5.79 -1.41 -11.01
N SER A 378 -5.14 -1.00 -9.92
CA SER A 378 -5.83 -0.38 -8.79
C SER A 378 -6.58 0.88 -9.19
N ILE A 379 -7.83 1.00 -8.73
CA ILE A 379 -8.70 2.16 -8.96
C ILE A 379 -8.22 3.37 -8.15
N ARG A 380 -7.71 3.13 -6.95
CA ARG A 380 -7.03 4.11 -6.10
C ARG A 380 -6.16 3.34 -5.11
N ASP A 381 -4.87 3.59 -5.03
CA ASP A 381 -3.97 2.88 -4.12
C ASP A 381 -2.91 3.82 -3.58
N GLY A 382 -2.61 3.74 -2.28
CA GLY A 382 -1.69 4.67 -1.63
C GLY A 382 -0.28 4.58 -2.21
N LEU A 383 0.19 3.37 -2.49
CA LEU A 383 1.43 3.16 -3.24
C LEU A 383 1.32 1.94 -4.14
N ASN A 384 1.11 0.75 -3.55
CA ASN A 384 1.21 -0.58 -4.17
C ASN A 384 2.64 -1.16 -4.16
N MET A 385 2.96 -1.91 -3.12
CA MET A 385 4.28 -2.55 -2.97
C MET A 385 4.48 -3.81 -3.81
N VAL A 386 3.40 -4.45 -4.29
CA VAL A 386 3.50 -5.60 -5.22
C VAL A 386 4.32 -5.22 -6.47
N SER A 387 4.21 -3.97 -6.92
CA SER A 387 5.03 -3.46 -8.03
C SER A 387 6.54 -3.48 -7.73
N TYR A 388 6.94 -3.17 -6.50
CA TYR A 388 8.33 -3.21 -6.05
C TYR A 388 8.81 -4.65 -5.87
N GLU A 389 7.99 -5.50 -5.25
CA GLU A 389 8.28 -6.92 -5.02
C GLU A 389 8.49 -7.66 -6.34
N TYR A 390 7.65 -7.37 -7.34
CA TYR A 390 7.81 -7.90 -8.68
C TYR A 390 9.17 -7.53 -9.29
N ILE A 391 9.53 -6.25 -9.27
CA ILE A 391 10.82 -5.78 -9.81
C ILE A 391 11.99 -6.40 -9.07
N ALA A 392 11.91 -6.57 -7.75
CA ALA A 392 12.96 -7.21 -6.96
C ALA A 392 13.19 -8.69 -7.32
N CYS A 393 12.16 -9.40 -7.78
CA CYS A 393 12.24 -10.80 -8.21
C CYS A 393 12.59 -10.96 -9.70
N GLN A 394 12.65 -9.88 -10.47
CA GLN A 394 13.00 -9.88 -11.89
C GLN A 394 14.52 -9.71 -12.10
N ASN A 395 15.02 -10.11 -13.26
CA ASN A 395 16.42 -9.94 -13.65
C ASN A 395 16.56 -9.42 -15.09
N LYS A 396 17.79 -9.12 -15.53
CA LYS A 396 18.06 -8.59 -16.88
C LYS A 396 17.76 -9.56 -18.02
N GLU A 397 17.71 -10.86 -17.74
CA GLU A 397 17.40 -11.89 -18.74
C GLU A 397 15.91 -11.99 -18.99
N THR A 398 15.12 -12.14 -17.91
CA THR A 398 13.65 -12.20 -17.96
C THR A 398 13.07 -10.85 -18.35
N ALA A 399 13.58 -9.77 -17.75
CA ALA A 399 13.14 -8.39 -17.94
C ALA A 399 11.61 -8.27 -17.96
N GLY A 400 10.97 -8.73 -16.89
CA GLY A 400 9.55 -8.55 -16.65
C GLY A 400 9.13 -7.08 -16.67
N THR A 401 7.92 -6.80 -17.16
CA THR A 401 7.41 -5.43 -17.32
C THR A 401 6.24 -5.14 -16.39
N LEU A 402 6.15 -3.90 -15.91
CA LEU A 402 5.02 -3.43 -15.11
C LEU A 402 3.98 -2.73 -15.98
N MET A 403 2.73 -3.16 -15.88
CA MET A 403 1.57 -2.36 -16.26
C MET A 403 0.94 -1.79 -15.00
N MET A 404 0.79 -0.47 -14.93
CA MET A 404 0.41 0.19 -13.68
C MET A 404 -0.66 1.25 -13.87
N SER A 405 -1.68 1.20 -13.03
CA SER A 405 -2.72 2.21 -12.97
C SER A 405 -2.14 3.58 -12.66
N TYR A 406 -2.61 4.60 -13.37
CA TYR A 406 -2.37 6.01 -13.04
C TYR A 406 -2.77 6.35 -11.59
N TYR A 407 -3.70 5.59 -11.01
CA TYR A 407 -4.23 5.83 -9.67
C TYR A 407 -3.53 5.05 -8.55
N ALA A 408 -2.45 4.32 -8.85
CA ALA A 408 -1.59 3.71 -7.85
C ALA A 408 -0.40 4.64 -7.56
N GLY A 409 -0.16 4.99 -6.30
CA GLY A 409 0.92 5.92 -5.93
C GLY A 409 2.31 5.50 -6.45
N ALA A 410 2.58 4.21 -6.62
CA ALA A 410 3.83 3.68 -7.14
C ALA A 410 4.16 4.17 -8.55
N VAL A 411 3.17 4.63 -9.34
CA VAL A 411 3.38 5.19 -10.67
C VAL A 411 4.23 6.46 -10.63
N LYS A 412 4.20 7.18 -9.50
CA LYS A 412 4.99 8.40 -9.28
C LYS A 412 6.45 8.09 -9.00
N THR A 413 6.72 6.91 -8.45
CA THR A 413 8.06 6.47 -8.04
C THR A 413 8.75 5.58 -9.07
N LEU A 414 8.00 4.75 -9.81
CA LEU A 414 8.51 3.79 -10.79
C LEU A 414 8.28 4.31 -12.22
N PRO A 415 9.22 5.10 -12.78
CA PRO A 415 8.98 5.90 -13.98
C PRO A 415 8.81 5.07 -15.27
N SER A 416 9.27 3.82 -15.26
CA SER A 416 9.42 3.03 -16.49
C SER A 416 8.36 1.96 -16.66
N CYS A 417 7.23 2.10 -15.97
CA CYS A 417 6.04 1.27 -16.17
C CYS A 417 5.23 1.70 -17.41
N THR A 418 4.39 0.79 -17.90
CA THR A 418 3.36 1.12 -18.88
C THR A 418 2.10 1.55 -18.14
N VAL A 419 1.79 2.84 -18.20
CA VAL A 419 0.66 3.42 -17.46
C VAL A 419 -0.66 3.06 -18.13
N ILE A 420 -1.64 2.64 -17.33
CA ILE A 420 -3.00 2.32 -17.74
C ILE A 420 -4.03 3.17 -17.00
N ASN A 421 -5.18 3.41 -17.64
CA ASN A 421 -6.39 3.86 -16.97
C ASN A 421 -7.32 2.63 -16.79
N PRO A 422 -7.56 2.13 -15.56
CA PRO A 422 -8.39 0.95 -15.34
C PRO A 422 -9.86 1.16 -15.75
N TRP A 423 -10.31 2.40 -15.93
CA TRP A 423 -11.68 2.71 -16.37
C TRP A 423 -11.87 2.66 -17.89
N ASP A 424 -10.79 2.81 -18.66
CA ASP A 424 -10.80 2.73 -20.12
C ASP A 424 -10.47 1.30 -20.56
N ILE A 425 -11.46 0.41 -20.43
CA ILE A 425 -11.31 -1.02 -20.77
C ILE A 425 -10.81 -1.26 -22.21
N PRO A 426 -11.33 -0.57 -23.25
CA PRO A 426 -10.79 -0.70 -24.61
C PRO A 426 -9.29 -0.37 -24.71
N ARG A 427 -8.86 0.75 -24.13
CA ARG A 427 -7.44 1.14 -24.17
C ARG A 427 -6.57 0.22 -23.32
N PHE A 428 -7.08 -0.22 -22.17
CA PHE A 428 -6.39 -1.18 -21.31
C PHE A 428 -6.15 -2.49 -22.07
N ALA A 429 -7.15 -3.04 -22.76
CA ALA A 429 -7.01 -4.23 -23.60
C ALA A 429 -5.94 -4.07 -24.70
N ASN A 430 -5.95 -2.93 -25.41
CA ASN A 430 -4.91 -2.61 -26.39
C ASN A 430 -3.51 -2.50 -25.76
N THR A 431 -3.42 -1.96 -24.54
CA THR A 431 -2.14 -1.84 -23.84
C THR A 431 -1.60 -3.21 -23.43
N ILE A 432 -2.46 -4.19 -23.13
CA ILE A 432 -2.03 -5.59 -22.88
C ILE A 432 -1.31 -6.14 -24.11
N ARG A 433 -1.88 -5.97 -25.31
CA ARG A 433 -1.22 -6.36 -26.57
C ARG A 433 0.14 -5.66 -26.71
N ASP A 434 0.17 -4.34 -26.58
CA ASP A 434 1.39 -3.56 -26.80
C ASP A 434 2.53 -3.98 -25.88
N VAL A 435 2.22 -4.35 -24.63
CA VAL A 435 3.22 -4.81 -23.66
C VAL A 435 3.70 -6.24 -23.94
N LEU A 436 2.83 -7.10 -24.47
CA LEU A 436 3.21 -8.45 -24.89
C LEU A 436 4.13 -8.44 -26.12
N ASP A 437 3.94 -7.48 -27.03
CA ASP A 437 4.77 -7.27 -28.22
C ASP A 437 6.04 -6.44 -27.94
N MET A 438 6.23 -5.95 -26.71
CA MET A 438 7.33 -5.07 -26.35
C MET A 438 8.71 -5.74 -26.60
N PRO A 439 9.61 -5.12 -27.39
CA PRO A 439 10.92 -5.70 -27.67
C PRO A 439 11.77 -5.92 -26.42
N GLN A 440 12.54 -7.02 -26.37
CA GLN A 440 13.37 -7.36 -25.21
C GLN A 440 14.36 -6.26 -24.79
N LYS A 441 14.86 -5.48 -25.76
CA LYS A 441 15.74 -4.33 -25.49
C LYS A 441 15.04 -3.27 -24.66
N GLU A 442 13.80 -2.92 -25.00
CA GLU A 442 13.00 -1.95 -24.25
C GLU A 442 12.65 -2.50 -22.86
N ARG A 443 12.25 -3.77 -22.78
CA ARG A 443 11.94 -4.45 -21.51
C ARG A 443 13.12 -4.38 -20.53
N ARG A 444 14.35 -4.66 -20.99
CA ARG A 444 15.58 -4.58 -20.20
C ARG A 444 15.89 -3.18 -19.71
N GLN A 445 15.67 -2.17 -20.56
CA GLN A 445 15.85 -0.78 -20.19
C GLN A 445 14.88 -0.40 -19.06
N ARG A 446 13.58 -0.67 -19.25
CA ARG A 446 12.54 -0.38 -18.25
C ARG A 446 12.78 -1.08 -16.92
N TYR A 447 13.18 -2.36 -16.97
CA TYR A 447 13.57 -3.11 -15.78
C TYR A 447 14.75 -2.43 -15.06
N THR A 448 15.81 -2.04 -15.77
CA THR A 448 17.01 -1.44 -15.17
C THR A 448 16.68 -0.11 -14.48
N GLU A 449 15.87 0.73 -15.11
CA GLU A 449 15.43 2.01 -14.55
C GLU A 449 14.59 1.82 -13.28
N ASN A 450 13.63 0.89 -13.29
CA ASN A 450 12.81 0.59 -12.11
C ASN A 450 13.62 -0.11 -10.99
N ALA A 451 14.52 -1.04 -11.34
CA ALA A 451 15.37 -1.73 -10.36
C ALA A 451 16.26 -0.73 -9.60
N HIS A 452 16.81 0.27 -10.29
CA HIS A 452 17.57 1.33 -9.64
C HIS A 452 16.74 2.09 -8.59
N VAL A 453 15.47 2.41 -8.88
CA VAL A 453 14.57 3.04 -7.89
C VAL A 453 14.34 2.11 -6.71
N VAL A 454 13.97 0.86 -6.96
CA VAL A 454 13.67 -0.13 -5.91
C VAL A 454 14.88 -0.36 -4.98
N ASP A 455 16.09 -0.34 -5.54
CA ASP A 455 17.34 -0.46 -4.78
C ASP A 455 17.70 0.80 -3.97
N THR A 456 17.24 1.95 -4.43
CA THR A 456 17.62 3.25 -3.87
C THR A 456 16.65 3.73 -2.79
N TYR A 457 15.36 3.45 -2.94
CA TYR A 457 14.29 3.91 -2.07
C TYR A 457 13.68 2.73 -1.31
N THR A 458 14.43 2.25 -0.32
CA THR A 458 14.05 1.09 0.50
C THR A 458 13.17 1.47 1.69
N SER A 459 12.62 0.47 2.38
CA SER A 459 11.83 0.70 3.61
C SER A 459 12.68 1.27 4.74
N VAL A 460 13.95 0.87 4.85
CA VAL A 460 14.90 1.45 5.81
C VAL A 460 15.14 2.94 5.49
N ARG A 461 15.32 3.30 4.21
CA ARG A 461 15.49 4.70 3.82
C ARG A 461 14.24 5.54 4.10
N TRP A 462 13.06 5.00 3.82
CA TRP A 462 11.78 5.63 4.17
C TRP A 462 11.70 5.95 5.66
N GLY A 463 11.91 4.95 6.52
CA GLY A 463 11.75 5.12 7.96
C GLY A 463 12.79 6.06 8.56
N THR A 464 14.06 5.91 8.17
CA THR A 464 15.13 6.80 8.65
C THR A 464 14.95 8.24 8.15
N SER A 465 14.47 8.45 6.93
CA SER A 465 14.15 9.79 6.41
C SER A 465 13.04 10.46 7.21
N PHE A 466 11.95 9.74 7.49
CA PHE A 466 10.85 10.24 8.30
C PHE A 466 11.30 10.57 9.73
N LEU A 467 11.98 9.63 10.39
CA LEU A 467 12.42 9.81 11.78
C LEU A 467 13.46 10.93 11.93
N ASN A 468 14.39 11.06 10.99
CA ASN A 468 15.33 12.19 10.97
C ASN A 468 14.61 13.52 10.77
N THR A 469 13.54 13.55 9.97
CA THR A 469 12.70 14.75 9.81
C THR A 469 11.99 15.10 11.12
N CYS A 470 11.43 14.11 11.84
CA CYS A 470 10.84 14.32 13.17
C CYS A 470 11.86 14.86 14.18
N TYR A 471 13.07 14.31 14.18
CA TYR A 471 14.12 14.71 15.11
C TYR A 471 14.62 16.13 14.82
N LYS A 472 15.02 16.40 13.57
CA LYS A 472 15.66 17.67 13.17
C LYS A 472 14.67 18.80 12.90
N MET A 473 13.40 18.48 12.64
CA MET A 473 12.40 19.43 12.13
C MET A 473 12.83 20.08 10.80
N GLU A 474 13.53 19.32 9.97
CA GLU A 474 14.02 19.73 8.66
C GLU A 474 13.71 18.65 7.63
N LEU A 475 13.23 19.07 6.46
CA LEU A 475 13.00 18.13 5.36
C LEU A 475 14.33 17.55 4.84
N PRO A 476 14.30 16.32 4.30
CA PRO A 476 15.47 15.74 3.66
C PRO A 476 15.98 16.67 2.56
N LYS A 477 17.29 16.99 2.60
CA LYS A 477 17.92 17.73 1.50
C LYS A 477 17.76 16.91 0.22
N GLN A 478 17.26 17.54 -0.84
CA GLN A 478 17.24 16.91 -2.16
C GLN A 478 18.69 16.60 -2.56
N THR A 479 19.05 15.32 -2.61
CA THR A 479 20.30 14.88 -3.25
C THR A 479 20.15 15.11 -4.75
N ASP A 480 21.21 15.55 -5.45
CA ASP A 480 21.31 15.99 -6.87
C ASP A 480 20.72 15.07 -7.98
N GLY A 481 19.97 14.03 -7.63
CA GLY A 481 18.97 13.45 -8.51
C GLY A 481 17.60 13.69 -7.89
N GLY A 482 16.92 14.77 -8.29
CA GLY A 482 15.59 15.14 -7.81
C GLY A 482 14.62 13.96 -7.72
N THR A 483 13.61 14.10 -6.85
CA THR A 483 12.60 13.04 -6.66
C THR A 483 12.06 12.61 -8.03
N PRO A 484 11.74 11.31 -8.24
CA PRO A 484 11.08 10.88 -9.48
C PRO A 484 9.83 11.71 -9.83
N GLU A 485 9.18 12.28 -8.81
CA GLU A 485 8.06 13.21 -8.92
C GLU A 485 8.42 14.54 -9.62
N GLU A 486 9.59 15.13 -9.37
CA GLU A 486 10.01 16.38 -10.04
C GLU A 486 10.50 16.15 -11.47
N ARG A 487 11.02 14.95 -11.77
CA ARG A 487 11.35 14.55 -13.16
C ARG A 487 10.09 14.31 -14.00
N ASN A 488 8.96 14.07 -13.33
CA ASN A 488 7.63 13.90 -13.91
C ASN A 488 6.75 15.11 -13.56
N ASN A 489 7.18 16.31 -13.96
CA ASN A 489 6.30 17.47 -13.98
C ASN A 489 5.04 17.10 -14.81
N PRO A 490 3.80 17.30 -14.33
CA PRO A 490 2.59 17.04 -15.10
C PRO A 490 2.51 17.81 -16.42
N ASP A 491 3.30 18.88 -16.57
CA ASP A 491 3.45 19.62 -17.83
C ASP A 491 4.40 18.94 -18.83
N ASP A 492 5.18 17.91 -18.45
CA ASP A 492 5.94 17.10 -19.40
C ASP A 492 5.01 16.03 -19.99
N ASP A 493 4.34 16.48 -21.05
CA ASP A 493 3.25 15.88 -21.81
C ASP A 493 3.59 14.54 -22.53
N ARG A 494 4.33 13.64 -21.88
CA ARG A 494 4.69 12.31 -22.42
C ARG A 494 3.49 11.39 -22.51
N ALA A 495 2.49 11.57 -21.64
CA ALA A 495 1.23 10.82 -21.69
C ALA A 495 0.34 11.22 -22.89
N MET A 496 0.35 12.48 -23.34
CA MET A 496 -0.36 12.88 -24.57
C MET A 496 0.47 12.73 -25.85
N LYS A 497 1.80 12.84 -25.81
CA LYS A 497 2.65 12.65 -27.01
C LYS A 497 2.49 11.26 -27.62
N SER A 498 2.29 10.22 -26.80
CA SER A 498 1.99 8.86 -27.28
C SER A 498 0.62 8.75 -27.98
N ALA A 499 -0.37 9.58 -27.60
CA ALA A 499 -1.67 9.63 -28.25
C ALA A 499 -1.64 10.43 -29.57
N HIS A 500 -0.82 11.48 -29.65
CA HIS A 500 -0.73 12.35 -30.83
C HIS A 500 0.13 11.75 -31.96
N LEU A 501 1.15 10.94 -31.64
CA LEU A 501 1.94 10.23 -32.65
C LEU A 501 1.17 9.11 -33.35
N MET A 502 0.15 8.50 -32.71
CA MET A 502 -0.69 7.49 -33.36
C MET A 502 -1.75 8.07 -34.30
N GLN A 503 -2.24 9.29 -34.06
CA GLN A 503 -3.21 9.95 -34.95
C GLN A 503 -2.60 10.41 -36.28
N LYS A 504 -1.31 10.81 -36.31
CA LYS A 504 -0.62 11.20 -37.56
C LYS A 504 -0.28 10.02 -38.48
N SER A 505 -0.35 8.78 -38.00
CA SER A 505 -0.13 7.58 -38.82
C SER A 505 -1.36 7.14 -39.62
N ARG A 506 -2.54 7.73 -39.39
CA ARG A 506 -3.81 7.35 -40.03
C ARG A 506 -4.43 8.40 -40.95
N SER A 507 -3.77 9.54 -41.18
CA SER A 507 -4.29 10.62 -42.04
C SER A 507 -3.43 10.95 -43.27
N GLY A 508 -2.47 10.10 -43.59
CA GLY A 508 -1.55 10.29 -44.72
C GLY A 508 -1.77 9.33 -45.88
N GLU A 509 -3.02 9.13 -46.34
CA GLU A 509 -3.28 8.40 -47.59
C GLU A 509 -4.70 8.74 -48.12
N SER A 510 -4.86 9.95 -48.67
CA SER A 510 -5.92 10.24 -49.64
C SER A 510 -5.65 11.54 -50.39
N THR A 511 -4.73 11.50 -51.36
CA THR A 511 -4.81 12.35 -52.56
C THR A 511 -4.02 11.70 -53.69
N SER A 512 -4.70 11.55 -54.84
CA SER A 512 -4.20 11.34 -56.21
C SER A 512 -4.43 9.96 -56.85
N SER A 513 -5.63 9.77 -57.41
CA SER A 513 -5.90 9.46 -58.84
C SER A 513 -7.40 9.55 -59.10
#